data_AF-A0A7C1PTY5-F1
#
_entry.id   AF-A0A7C1PTY5-F1
#
_cell.length_a   1.000
_cell.length_b   1.000
_cell.length_c   1.000
_cell.angle_alpha   90.00
_cell.angle_beta   90.00
_cell.angle_gamma   90.00
#
_symmetry.space_group_name_H-M   'P 1'
#
loop_
_entity.id
_entity.type
_entity.pdbx_description
1 polymer ?
#
loop_
_entity_poly.entity_id
_entity_poly.type
_entity_poly.pdbx_seq_one_letter_code
_entity_poly.pdbx_strand_id
1 'polypeptide(L)' 'MEIPLRPGLSLPGTLWLPHKPRGIVVFAHGSGSSRHSPRNRYVASVLVEAGFAALLFD' A
#
# COMPACT_ATOMS: atom_id res chain seq x y z
N MET A 1 3.66 4.89 7.18
CA MET A 1 2.93 6.17 7.24
C MET A 1 1.61 5.95 7.93
N GLU A 2 1.06 6.96 8.58
CA GLU A 2 -0.29 6.89 9.16
C GLU A 2 -1.29 7.51 8.17
N ILE A 3 -2.41 6.83 7.93
CA ILE A 3 -3.50 7.29 7.06
C ILE A 3 -4.63 7.76 7.97
N PRO A 4 -4.86 9.08 8.11
CA PRO A 4 -5.92 9.58 8.97
C PRO A 4 -7.29 9.24 8.38
N LEU A 5 -8.19 8.69 9.21
CA LEU A 5 -9.58 8.45 8.83
C LEU A 5 -10.53 9.48 9.45
N ARG A 6 -10.32 9.78 10.73
CA ARG A 6 -11.08 10.76 11.53
C ARG A 6 -10.27 11.16 12.76
N PRO A 7 -10.65 12.21 13.51
CA PRO A 7 -9.93 12.62 14.71
C PRO A 7 -9.71 11.44 15.67
N GLY A 8 -8.44 11.22 16.05
CA GLY A 8 -8.03 10.12 16.95
C GLY A 8 -8.00 8.73 16.33
N LEU A 9 -8.21 8.57 15.02
CA LEU A 9 -8.14 7.26 14.33
C LEU A 9 -7.36 7.35 13.02
N SER A 10 -6.29 6.56 12.93
CA SER A 10 -5.49 6.35 11.72
C SER A 10 -5.28 4.87 11.44
N LEU A 11 -4.97 4.56 10.17
CA LEU A 11 -4.55 3.24 9.72
C LEU A 11 -3.06 3.26 9.35
N PRO A 12 -2.25 2.32 9.85
CA PRO A 12 -0.87 2.19 9.41
C PRO A 12 -0.80 1.71 7.96
N GLY A 13 -0.11 2.48 7.13
CA GLY A 13 0.12 2.19 5.71
C GLY A 13 1.61 2.10 5.34
N THR A 14 1.89 1.37 4.26
CA THR A 14 3.17 1.38 3.56
C THR A 14 2.92 1.83 2.13
N LEU A 15 3.55 2.94 1.76
CA LEU A 15 3.47 3.53 0.42
C LEU A 15 4.83 3.34 -0.26
N TRP A 16 4.81 2.71 -1.43
CA TRP A 16 5.95 2.64 -2.34
C TRP A 16 5.71 3.57 -3.52
N LEU A 17 6.73 4.37 -3.86
CA LEU A 17 6.66 5.37 -4.92
C LEU A 17 7.78 5.15 -5.95
N PRO A 18 7.46 5.02 -7.24
CA PRO A 18 8.43 5.19 -8.31
C PRO A 18 8.73 6.68 -8.53
N HIS A 19 9.80 6.99 -9.26
CA HIS A 19 10.23 8.39 -9.50
C HIS A 19 9.17 9.24 -10.23
N LYS A 20 8.41 8.65 -11.16
CA LYS A 20 7.29 9.30 -11.88
C LYS A 20 6.08 8.36 -11.90
N PRO A 21 5.21 8.41 -10.87
CA PRO A 21 4.06 7.50 -10.78
C PRO A 21 3.04 7.75 -11.89
N ARG A 22 2.66 6.68 -12.59
CA ARG A 22 1.59 6.70 -13.61
C ARG A 22 0.18 6.66 -13.00
N GLY A 23 0.08 6.24 -11.73
CA GLY A 23 -1.14 6.06 -10.97
C GLY A 23 -0.83 5.36 -9.64
N ILE A 24 -1.86 5.10 -8.84
CA ILE A 24 -1.75 4.39 -7.56
C ILE A 24 -2.63 3.14 -7.55
N VAL A 25 -2.09 2.05 -7.01
CA VAL A 25 -2.83 0.82 -6.72
C VAL A 25 -2.94 0.66 -5.21
N VAL A 26 -4.16 0.51 -4.72
CA VAL A 26 -4.46 0.39 -3.28
C VAL A 26 -4.88 -1.05 -2.98
N PHE A 27 -4.19 -1.68 -2.03
CA PHE A 27 -4.43 -3.07 -1.65
C PHE A 27 -5.44 -3.11 -0.50
N ALA A 28 -6.68 -3.50 -0.80
CA ALA A 28 -7.65 -3.89 0.20
C ALA A 28 -7.48 -5.38 0.53
N HIS A 29 -7.25 -5.72 1.80
CA HIS A 29 -7.04 -7.10 2.22
C HIS A 29 -8.00 -7.53 3.33
N GLY A 30 -8.34 -8.83 3.34
CA GLY A 30 -9.28 -9.42 4.31
C GLY A 30 -8.62 -9.87 5.62
N SER A 31 -9.43 -10.49 6.49
CA SER A 31 -9.13 -10.80 7.90
C SER A 31 -7.89 -11.66 8.21
N GLY A 32 -7.30 -12.31 7.21
CA GLY A 32 -6.08 -13.13 7.37
C GLY A 32 -4.83 -12.54 6.71
N SER A 33 -4.91 -11.33 6.19
CA SER A 33 -3.82 -10.68 5.46
C SER A 33 -3.60 -9.27 6.00
N SER A 34 -2.43 -8.72 5.73
CA SER A 34 -2.04 -7.41 6.24
C SER A 34 -1.10 -6.70 5.27
N ARG A 35 -0.73 -5.45 5.59
CA ARG A 35 0.34 -4.73 4.88
C ARG A 35 1.70 -5.45 4.91
N HIS A 36 1.84 -6.43 5.80
CA HIS A 36 3.03 -7.27 5.93
C HIS A 36 2.96 -8.58 5.14
N SER A 37 1.84 -8.86 4.45
CA SER A 37 1.70 -10.07 3.63
C SER A 37 2.82 -10.16 2.58
N PRO A 38 3.66 -11.21 2.60
CA PRO A 38 4.76 -11.37 1.64
C PRO A 38 4.28 -11.34 0.19
N ARG A 39 3.13 -11.97 -0.09
CA ARG A 39 2.50 -11.98 -1.41
C ARG A 39 2.12 -10.57 -1.86
N ASN A 40 1.42 -9.79 -1.04
CA ASN A 40 0.99 -8.45 -1.44
C ASN A 40 2.18 -7.50 -1.59
N ARG A 41 3.21 -7.64 -0.76
CA ARG A 41 4.46 -6.87 -0.88
C ARG A 41 5.20 -7.20 -2.18
N TYR A 42 5.21 -8.47 -2.60
CA TYR A 42 5.76 -8.86 -3.90
C TYR A 42 4.98 -8.26 -5.07
N VAL A 43 3.64 -8.33 -5.05
CA VAL A 43 2.82 -7.67 -6.10
C VAL A 43 3.07 -6.16 -6.11
N ALA A 44 3.17 -5.52 -4.95
CA ALA A 44 3.49 -4.10 -4.84
C ALA A 44 4.85 -3.75 -5.44
N SER A 45 5.90 -4.55 -5.22
CA SER A 45 7.22 -4.29 -5.81
C SER A 45 7.17 -4.37 -7.34
N VAL A 46 6.49 -5.37 -7.90
CA VAL A 46 6.32 -5.50 -9.36
C VAL A 46 5.55 -4.31 -9.94
N LEU A 47 4.51 -3.82 -9.25
CA LEU A 47 3.77 -2.62 -9.69
C LEU A 47 4.63 -1.36 -9.67
N VAL A 48 5.49 -1.22 -8.65
CA VAL A 48 6.43 -0.10 -8.53
C VAL A 48 7.47 -0.13 -9.65
N GLU A 49 8.02 -1.30 -9.96
CA GLU A 49 8.90 -1.51 -11.11
C GLU A 49 8.21 -1.15 -12.44
N ALA A 50 6.91 -1.42 -12.56
CA ALA A 50 6.09 -1.04 -13.72
C ALA A 50 5.68 0.45 -13.76
N GLY A 51 6.08 1.25 -12.76
CA GLY A 51 5.83 2.69 -12.70
C GLY A 51 4.53 3.10 -12.00
N PHE A 52 3.91 2.23 -11.21
CA PHE A 52 2.76 2.56 -10.35
C PHE A 52 3.18 2.76 -8.89
N ALA A 53 2.56 3.69 -8.19
CA ALA A 53 2.61 3.70 -6.74
C ALA A 53 1.78 2.55 -6.17
N ALA A 54 2.20 1.99 -5.03
CA ALA A 54 1.46 0.93 -4.34
C ALA A 54 1.24 1.31 -2.87
N LEU A 55 0.00 1.20 -2.39
CA LEU A 55 -0.38 1.44 -0.99
C LEU A 55 -0.97 0.17 -0.37
N LEU A 56 -0.33 -0.32 0.69
CA LEU A 56 -0.84 -1.39 1.55
C LEU A 56 -1.14 -0.80 2.94
N PHE A 57 -2.28 -1.11 3.55
CA PHE A 57 -2.68 -0.53 4.85
C PHE A 57 -3.56 -1.49 5.65
N ASP A 58 -3.39 -1.48 6.98
CA ASP A 58 -4.22 -2.26 7.93
C ASP A 58 -5.18 -1.37 8.70
#